data_AF-A0AAI9KXZ9-F1
#
_entry.id   AF-A0AAI9KXZ9-F1
#
_cell.length_a   1.000
_cell.length_b   1.000
_cell.length_c   1.000
_cell.angle_alpha   90.00
_cell.angle_beta   90.00
_cell.angle_gamma   90.00
#
_symmetry.space_group_name_H-M   'P 1'
#
loop_
_entity.id
_entity.type
_entity.pdbx_description
1 polymer ?
#
loop_
_entity_poly.entity_id
_entity_poly.type
_entity_poly.pdbx_seq_one_letter_code
_entity_poly.pdbx_strand_id
1 'polypeptide(L)'
;MANINGNWNVNPQNVANQLNRNGQQWGYQFNSELTRRSKHISEKIQNDISTKAKGGAVGFTQKAIRFTSNNSRSSNTVYNNITVQRNQAKYLRFVLGSSERTGEKIIPTANAKLTKEGNIQGLRPRLKSGRYKTVEKSGRKYIIDTKTPKRKSRIERVIGVIAARKRKKLFDFYKQSSKYATQEFNNMKGSFTFRWN
;
A
#
# COMPACT_ATOMS: atom_id res chain seq x y z
N MET A 1 -22.61 -13.04 21.36
CA MET A 1 -22.35 -14.49 21.32
C MET A 1 -23.70 -15.17 21.19
N ALA A 2 -23.90 -16.05 20.22
CA ALA A 2 -25.19 -16.73 20.08
C ALA A 2 -25.33 -17.77 21.19
N ASN A 3 -26.41 -17.68 21.99
CA ASN A 3 -26.73 -18.65 23.03
C ASN A 3 -27.18 -19.95 22.38
N ILE A 4 -26.42 -21.03 22.58
CA ILE A 4 -26.76 -22.37 22.10
C ILE A 4 -27.46 -23.11 23.25
N ASN A 5 -28.78 -23.05 23.30
CA ASN A 5 -29.56 -23.88 24.22
C ASN A 5 -29.77 -25.26 23.58
N GLY A 6 -29.07 -26.27 24.11
CA GLY A 6 -29.27 -27.68 23.76
C GLY A 6 -30.02 -28.38 24.88
N ASN A 7 -31.22 -28.88 24.59
CA ASN A 7 -31.93 -29.81 25.47
C ASN A 7 -31.32 -31.21 25.25
N TRP A 8 -30.54 -31.71 26.20
CA TRP A 8 -29.70 -32.92 26.07
C TRP A 8 -30.45 -34.24 26.21
N ASN A 9 -31.73 -34.27 25.87
CA ASN A 9 -32.60 -35.39 26.19
C ASN A 9 -33.30 -35.91 24.93
N VAL A 10 -32.62 -36.64 24.02
CA VAL A 10 -33.26 -37.45 22.96
C VAL A 10 -32.26 -38.22 22.06
N ASN A 11 -32.65 -39.45 21.68
CA ASN A 11 -32.33 -40.25 20.47
C ASN A 11 -31.02 -39.92 19.68
N PRO A 12 -30.12 -40.90 19.46
CA PRO A 12 -28.88 -40.73 18.68
C PRO A 12 -29.02 -40.00 17.34
N GLN A 13 -30.15 -40.18 16.63
CA GLN A 13 -30.41 -39.50 15.35
C GLN A 13 -30.59 -37.98 15.52
N ASN A 14 -31.20 -37.53 16.61
CA ASN A 14 -31.39 -36.11 16.91
C ASN A 14 -30.07 -35.44 17.30
N VAL A 15 -29.23 -36.14 18.08
CA VAL A 15 -27.87 -35.71 18.39
C VAL A 15 -27.03 -35.59 17.12
N ALA A 16 -27.07 -36.58 16.23
CA ALA A 16 -26.35 -36.54 14.95
C ALA A 16 -26.81 -35.37 14.06
N ASN A 17 -28.12 -35.16 13.94
CA ASN A 17 -28.67 -34.03 13.18
C ASN A 17 -28.25 -32.67 13.76
N GLN A 18 -28.22 -32.54 15.08
CA GLN A 18 -27.81 -31.30 15.74
C GLN A 18 -26.31 -31.05 15.62
N LEU A 19 -25.48 -32.09 15.75
CA LEU A 19 -24.04 -32.00 15.48
C LEU A 19 -23.77 -31.57 14.04
N ASN A 20 -24.48 -32.13 13.06
CA ASN A 20 -24.35 -31.75 11.65
C ASN A 20 -24.74 -30.28 11.41
N ARG A 21 -25.85 -29.81 11.99
CA ARG A 21 -26.28 -28.40 11.89
C ARG A 21 -25.29 -27.45 12.55
N ASN A 22 -24.80 -27.79 13.75
CA ASN A 22 -23.82 -27.00 14.46
C ASN A 22 -22.48 -26.95 13.70
N GLY A 23 -22.03 -28.08 13.14
CA GLY A 23 -20.81 -28.14 12.33
C GLY A 23 -20.88 -27.26 11.08
N GLN A 24 -22.02 -27.26 10.38
CA GLN A 24 -22.25 -26.36 9.24
C GLN A 24 -22.23 -24.88 9.68
N GLN A 25 -22.92 -24.54 10.78
CA GLN A 25 -22.92 -23.18 11.33
C GLN A 25 -21.53 -22.70 11.73
N TRP A 26 -20.71 -23.55 12.37
CA TRP A 26 -19.33 -23.22 12.72
C TRP A 26 -18.49 -22.97 11.47
N GLY A 27 -18.65 -23.77 10.42
CA GLY A 27 -17.99 -23.54 9.12
C GLY A 27 -18.35 -22.19 8.52
N TYR A 28 -19.64 -21.81 8.52
CA TYR A 28 -20.08 -20.49 8.04
C TYR A 28 -19.54 -19.34 8.89
N GLN A 29 -19.55 -19.48 10.22
CA GLN A 29 -19.02 -18.48 11.14
C GLN A 29 -17.52 -18.27 10.93
N PHE A 30 -16.75 -19.37 10.83
CA PHE A 30 -15.32 -19.34 10.54
C PHE A 30 -15.03 -18.64 9.22
N ASN A 31 -15.73 -19.01 8.14
CA ASN A 31 -15.54 -18.41 6.83
C ASN A 31 -15.87 -16.91 6.82
N SER A 32 -16.96 -16.51 7.48
CA SER A 32 -17.35 -15.11 7.62
C SER A 32 -16.30 -14.31 8.40
N GLU A 33 -15.78 -14.88 9.48
CA GLU A 33 -14.72 -14.26 10.27
C GLU A 33 -13.41 -14.13 9.47
N LEU A 34 -13.00 -15.18 8.77
CA LEU A 34 -11.82 -15.21 7.92
C LEU A 34 -11.90 -14.12 6.84
N THR A 35 -13.03 -14.01 6.15
CA THR A 35 -13.26 -12.97 5.14
C THR A 35 -13.24 -11.57 5.74
N ARG A 36 -13.92 -11.35 6.88
CA ARG A 36 -13.94 -10.05 7.56
C ARG A 36 -12.54 -9.60 7.97
N ARG A 37 -11.77 -10.48 8.61
CA ARG A 37 -10.40 -10.17 9.05
C ARG A 37 -9.45 -9.99 7.86
N SER A 38 -9.60 -10.79 6.80
CA SER A 38 -8.84 -10.62 5.55
C SER A 38 -9.11 -9.26 4.89
N LYS A 39 -10.38 -8.82 4.87
CA LYS A 39 -10.75 -7.49 4.38
C LYS A 39 -10.10 -6.39 5.22
N HIS A 40 -10.10 -6.51 6.54
CA HIS A 40 -9.44 -5.56 7.43
C HIS A 40 -7.92 -5.46 7.19
N ILE A 41 -7.25 -6.58 6.93
CA ILE A 41 -5.83 -6.59 6.52
C ILE A 41 -5.66 -5.76 5.23
N SER A 42 -6.53 -5.94 4.24
CA SER A 42 -6.46 -5.21 2.97
C SER A 42 -6.61 -3.69 3.16
N GLU A 43 -7.50 -3.26 4.06
CA GLU A 43 -7.72 -1.86 4.41
C GLU A 43 -6.52 -1.27 5.16
N LYS A 44 -5.94 -2.03 6.11
CA LYS A 44 -4.69 -1.64 6.79
C LYS A 44 -3.55 -1.43 5.81
N ILE A 45 -3.36 -2.34 4.85
CA ILE A 45 -2.31 -2.20 3.82
C ILE A 45 -2.56 -0.96 2.97
N GLN A 46 -3.80 -0.70 2.55
CA GLN A 46 -4.15 0.48 1.77
C GLN A 46 -3.87 1.78 2.55
N ASN A 47 -4.23 1.83 3.83
CA ASN A 47 -3.98 2.98 4.69
C ASN A 47 -2.47 3.21 4.91
N ASP A 48 -1.70 2.15 5.09
CA ASP A 48 -0.25 2.22 5.24
C ASP A 48 0.44 2.75 3.98
N ILE A 49 0.04 2.28 2.79
CA ILE A 49 0.53 2.80 1.51
C ILE A 49 0.18 4.29 1.40
N SER A 50 -1.02 4.67 1.83
CA SER A 50 -1.49 6.05 1.74
C SER A 50 -0.74 7.01 2.67
N THR A 51 -0.32 6.53 3.85
CA THR A 51 0.30 7.35 4.91
C THR A 51 1.83 7.33 4.89
N LYS A 52 2.48 6.21 4.57
CA LYS A 52 3.95 6.07 4.56
C LYS A 52 4.63 6.77 3.39
N ALA A 53 3.88 7.16 2.36
CA ALA A 53 4.38 8.08 1.34
C ALA A 53 4.62 9.46 1.97
N LYS A 54 5.85 9.74 2.41
CA LYS A 54 6.24 11.05 2.98
C LYS A 54 6.01 12.16 1.93
N GLY A 55 4.96 12.97 2.14
CA GLY A 55 4.41 13.92 1.16
C GLY A 55 2.92 13.68 0.82
N GLY A 56 2.36 12.56 1.27
CA GLY A 56 1.03 12.12 0.89
C GLY A 56 1.10 11.23 -0.34
N ALA A 57 0.35 10.13 -0.30
CA ALA A 57 0.16 9.29 -1.46
C ALA A 57 -0.41 10.10 -2.62
N VAL A 58 0.20 9.96 -3.80
CA VAL A 58 -0.37 10.49 -5.04
C VAL A 58 -1.76 9.87 -5.19
N GLY A 59 -2.77 10.67 -5.56
CA GLY A 59 -4.18 10.20 -5.64
C GLY A 59 -4.35 8.88 -6.40
N PHE A 60 -3.49 8.64 -7.39
CA PHE A 60 -3.39 7.38 -8.14
C PHE A 60 -3.26 6.11 -7.26
N THR A 61 -2.70 6.21 -6.05
CA THR A 61 -2.42 5.07 -5.16
C THR A 61 -3.41 4.91 -4.00
N GLN A 62 -4.43 5.76 -3.93
CA GLN A 62 -5.44 5.73 -2.85
C GLN A 62 -6.38 4.51 -2.90
N LYS A 63 -6.37 3.74 -4.00
CA LYS A 63 -7.14 2.50 -4.19
C LYS A 63 -6.29 1.42 -4.85
N ALA A 64 -5.12 1.18 -4.29
CA ALA A 64 -4.14 0.20 -4.78
C ALA A 64 -4.49 -1.24 -4.47
N ILE A 65 -5.11 -1.46 -3.32
CA ILE A 65 -5.41 -2.80 -2.84
C ILE A 65 -6.81 -3.20 -3.27
N ARG A 66 -6.90 -4.36 -3.91
CA ARG A 66 -8.15 -5.03 -4.25
C ARG A 66 -8.30 -6.28 -3.40
N PHE A 67 -9.40 -6.34 -2.67
CA PHE A 67 -9.84 -7.52 -1.94
C PHE A 67 -10.93 -8.25 -2.73
N THR A 68 -10.83 -9.58 -2.83
CA THR A 68 -11.89 -10.43 -3.38
C THR A 68 -12.04 -11.70 -2.55
N SER A 69 -13.28 -12.12 -2.32
CA SER A 69 -13.62 -13.38 -1.64
C SER A 69 -14.39 -14.27 -2.60
N ASN A 70 -13.87 -15.47 -2.86
CA ASN A 70 -14.51 -16.45 -3.74
C ASN A 70 -14.81 -17.72 -2.94
N ASN A 71 -16.02 -18.23 -3.03
CA ASN A 71 -16.37 -19.51 -2.40
C ASN A 71 -16.19 -20.61 -3.43
N SER A 72 -15.57 -21.73 -3.05
CA SER A 72 -15.68 -22.94 -3.84
C SER A 72 -17.14 -23.43 -3.75
N ARG A 73 -17.76 -23.73 -4.89
CA ARG A 73 -19.12 -24.30 -4.92
C ARG A 73 -19.17 -25.74 -4.39
N SER A 74 -18.02 -26.43 -4.34
CA SER A 74 -17.92 -27.86 -4.02
C SER A 74 -17.27 -28.16 -2.67
N SER A 75 -16.60 -27.19 -2.06
CA SER A 75 -16.03 -27.32 -0.72
C SER A 75 -16.43 -26.06 0.04
N ASN A 76 -16.80 -26.16 1.32
CA ASN A 76 -17.10 -25.01 2.20
C ASN A 76 -15.84 -24.14 2.48
N THR A 77 -15.01 -23.94 1.46
CA THR A 77 -13.74 -23.25 1.44
C THR A 77 -13.93 -21.88 0.82
N VAL A 78 -13.44 -20.85 1.50
CA VAL A 78 -13.42 -19.48 1.00
C VAL A 78 -11.99 -19.06 0.68
N TYR A 79 -11.79 -18.55 -0.52
CA TYR A 79 -10.54 -17.99 -1.00
C TYR A 79 -10.58 -16.47 -0.90
N ASN A 80 -9.85 -15.94 0.08
CA ASN A 80 -9.68 -14.51 0.29
C ASN A 80 -8.38 -14.03 -0.36
N ASN A 81 -8.48 -13.16 -1.36
CA ASN A 81 -7.34 -12.66 -2.12
C ASN A 81 -7.13 -11.16 -1.88
N ILE A 82 -5.90 -10.78 -1.53
CA ILE A 82 -5.46 -9.39 -1.40
C ILE A 82 -4.45 -9.13 -2.50
N THR A 83 -4.81 -8.29 -3.48
CA THR A 83 -3.99 -8.04 -4.67
C THR A 83 -3.69 -6.58 -4.83
N VAL A 84 -2.52 -6.24 -5.38
CA VAL A 84 -2.22 -4.88 -5.82
C VAL A 84 -2.68 -4.73 -7.27
N GLN A 85 -3.51 -3.72 -7.55
CA GLN A 85 -3.98 -3.46 -8.91
C GLN A 85 -2.83 -3.32 -9.90
N ARG A 86 -2.88 -3.99 -11.06
CA ARG A 86 -1.79 -4.07 -12.04
C ARG A 86 -1.20 -2.70 -12.44
N ASN A 87 -2.06 -1.72 -12.71
CA ASN A 87 -1.65 -0.37 -13.12
C ASN A 87 -0.90 0.35 -11.98
N GLN A 88 -1.28 0.07 -10.74
CA GLN A 88 -0.66 0.64 -9.56
C GLN A 88 0.58 -0.16 -9.13
N ALA A 89 0.62 -1.47 -9.41
CA ALA A 89 1.74 -2.35 -9.07
C ALA A 89 3.04 -1.92 -9.75
N LYS A 90 3.00 -1.45 -11.02
CA LYS A 90 4.21 -0.91 -11.68
C LYS A 90 4.75 0.32 -10.95
N TYR A 91 3.86 1.26 -10.59
CA TYR A 91 4.22 2.46 -9.85
C TYR A 91 4.70 2.14 -8.44
N LEU A 92 3.98 1.29 -7.71
CA LEU A 92 4.31 0.89 -6.34
C LEU A 92 5.58 0.05 -6.30
N ARG A 93 5.85 -0.81 -7.28
CA ARG A 93 7.14 -1.51 -7.40
C ARG A 93 8.30 -0.52 -7.56
N PHE A 94 8.08 0.55 -8.33
CA PHE A 94 9.07 1.61 -8.54
C PHE A 94 9.26 2.55 -7.34
N VAL A 95 8.18 2.86 -6.61
CA VAL A 95 8.17 3.84 -5.51
C VAL A 95 8.41 3.20 -4.14
N LEU A 96 7.84 2.03 -3.89
CA LEU A 96 7.97 1.30 -2.63
C LEU A 96 9.21 0.40 -2.63
N GLY A 97 9.63 -0.12 -3.80
CA GLY A 97 10.80 -0.97 -3.93
C GLY A 97 12.12 -0.23 -3.72
N SER A 98 13.12 -0.94 -3.19
CA SER A 98 14.51 -0.49 -3.23
C SER A 98 14.99 -0.51 -4.68
N SER A 99 15.31 0.64 -5.26
CA SER A 99 16.12 0.66 -6.48
C SER A 99 17.58 0.60 -6.07
N GLU A 100 18.22 -0.54 -6.28
CA GLU A 100 19.69 -0.65 -6.16
C GLU A 100 20.39 0.26 -7.18
N ARG A 101 19.73 0.53 -8.31
CA ARG A 101 20.18 1.49 -9.31
C ARG A 101 20.14 2.91 -8.77
N THR A 102 21.33 3.49 -8.65
CA THR A 102 21.51 4.94 -8.50
C THR A 102 21.09 5.60 -9.81
N GLY A 103 20.03 6.41 -9.77
CA GLY A 103 19.60 7.22 -10.90
C GLY A 103 19.81 8.69 -10.60
N GLU A 104 20.05 9.50 -11.63
CA GLU A 104 20.01 10.95 -11.52
C GLU A 104 18.59 11.36 -11.08
N LYS A 105 18.52 12.16 -10.01
CA LYS A 105 17.26 12.70 -9.49
C LYS A 105 17.41 14.18 -9.25
N ILE A 106 16.30 14.88 -9.44
CA ILE A 106 16.15 16.28 -9.05
C ILE A 106 15.84 16.29 -7.54
N ILE A 107 16.76 16.84 -6.77
CA ILE A 107 16.65 17.02 -5.32
C ILE A 107 16.26 18.49 -5.10
N PRO A 108 15.06 18.78 -4.57
CA PRO A 108 14.67 20.16 -4.29
C PRO A 108 15.57 20.80 -3.23
N THR A 109 15.86 22.09 -3.40
CA THR A 109 16.50 22.90 -2.35
C THR A 109 15.44 23.55 -1.47
N ALA A 110 15.85 24.19 -0.37
CA ALA A 110 14.95 24.96 0.51
C ALA A 110 14.21 26.10 -0.23
N ASN A 111 14.72 26.57 -1.36
CA ASN A 111 14.13 27.65 -2.16
C ASN A 111 13.00 27.14 -3.08
N ALA A 112 12.81 25.83 -3.21
CA ALA A 112 11.80 25.25 -4.06
C ALA A 112 10.41 25.35 -3.43
N LYS A 113 9.44 25.86 -4.20
CA LYS A 113 8.02 25.67 -3.84
C LYS A 113 7.64 24.23 -4.12
N LEU A 114 7.27 23.49 -3.08
CA LEU A 114 6.89 22.08 -3.18
C LEU A 114 5.38 21.91 -3.18
N THR A 115 4.90 20.87 -3.86
CA THR A 115 3.54 20.34 -3.64
C THR A 115 3.50 19.60 -2.30
N LYS A 116 2.30 19.24 -1.85
CA LYS A 116 2.14 18.42 -0.63
C LYS A 116 2.99 17.13 -0.71
N GLU A 117 3.07 16.54 -1.92
CA GLU A 117 3.86 15.33 -2.25
C GLU A 117 5.37 15.55 -2.28
N GLY A 118 5.86 16.75 -1.99
CA GLY A 118 7.29 17.07 -1.99
C GLY A 118 7.90 17.25 -3.38
N ASN A 119 7.08 17.35 -4.43
CA ASN A 119 7.55 17.60 -5.79
C ASN A 119 7.73 19.11 -6.03
N ILE A 120 8.71 19.51 -6.84
CA ILE A 120 8.83 20.91 -7.26
C ILE A 120 7.59 21.31 -8.06
N GLN A 121 6.86 22.31 -7.57
CA GLN A 121 5.59 22.76 -8.13
C GLN A 121 5.78 23.25 -9.57
N GLY A 122 5.02 22.66 -10.50
CA GLY A 122 5.03 23.07 -11.91
C GLY A 122 6.37 22.83 -12.63
N LEU A 123 7.21 21.91 -12.15
CA LEU A 123 8.54 21.65 -12.70
C LEU A 123 8.55 21.47 -14.23
N ARG A 124 7.77 20.51 -14.75
CA ARG A 124 7.69 20.20 -16.19
C ARG A 124 7.25 21.40 -17.04
N PRO A 125 6.08 22.04 -16.79
CA PRO A 125 5.65 23.17 -17.61
C PRO A 125 6.61 24.37 -17.50
N ARG A 126 7.22 24.61 -16.34
CA ARG A 126 8.17 25.72 -16.14
C ARG A 126 9.52 25.47 -16.81
N LEU A 127 9.96 24.21 -16.91
CA LEU A 127 11.12 23.83 -17.74
C LEU A 127 10.80 24.07 -19.22
N LYS A 128 9.63 23.61 -19.69
CA LYS A 128 9.20 23.79 -21.09
C LYS A 128 9.09 25.28 -21.46
N SER A 129 8.60 26.11 -20.55
CA SER A 129 8.46 27.56 -20.78
C SER A 129 9.76 28.36 -20.62
N GLY A 130 10.89 27.71 -20.29
CA GLY A 130 12.16 28.38 -20.01
C GLY A 130 12.21 29.21 -18.72
N ARG A 131 11.15 29.17 -17.90
CA ARG A 131 11.15 29.77 -16.56
C ARG A 131 12.12 29.04 -15.64
N TYR A 132 12.13 27.72 -15.71
CA TYR A 132 13.15 26.91 -15.07
C TYR A 132 14.19 26.53 -16.11
N LYS A 133 15.46 26.63 -15.74
CA LYS A 133 16.57 26.21 -16.61
C LYS A 133 17.50 25.26 -15.88
N THR A 134 17.94 24.24 -16.59
CA THR A 134 19.04 23.40 -16.15
C THR A 134 20.34 24.12 -16.49
N VAL A 135 21.22 24.26 -15.52
CA VAL A 135 22.54 24.87 -15.69
C VAL A 135 23.60 23.96 -15.11
N GLU A 136 24.76 23.90 -15.74
CA GLU A 136 25.89 23.14 -15.24
C GLU A 136 26.95 24.09 -14.69
N LYS A 137 27.48 23.77 -13.51
CA LYS A 137 28.57 24.52 -12.90
C LYS A 137 29.46 23.57 -12.10
N SER A 138 30.76 23.58 -12.40
CA SER A 138 31.76 22.74 -11.71
C SER A 138 31.37 21.24 -11.73
N GLY A 139 30.92 20.74 -12.89
CA GLY A 139 30.50 19.35 -13.08
C GLY A 139 29.20 18.94 -12.37
N ARG A 140 28.45 19.90 -11.81
CA ARG A 140 27.16 19.65 -11.17
C ARG A 140 26.04 20.35 -11.93
N LYS A 141 24.92 19.64 -12.10
CA LYS A 141 23.73 20.16 -12.77
C LYS A 141 22.72 20.69 -11.74
N TYR A 142 22.22 21.88 -11.97
CA TYR A 142 21.28 22.60 -11.12
C TYR A 142 20.04 23.01 -11.90
N ILE A 143 18.92 23.17 -11.21
CA ILE A 143 17.72 23.82 -11.75
C ILE A 143 17.58 25.17 -11.09
N ILE A 144 17.47 26.22 -11.90
CA ILE A 144 17.32 27.61 -11.44
C ILE A 144 15.98 28.21 -11.88
N ASP A 145 15.38 29.08 -11.06
CA ASP A 145 14.26 29.94 -11.49
C ASP A 145 14.83 31.22 -12.14
N THR A 146 14.55 31.39 -13.44
CA THR A 146 15.02 32.53 -14.23
C THR A 146 14.29 33.82 -13.87
N LYS A 147 13.08 33.73 -13.29
CA LYS A 147 12.31 34.90 -12.81
C LYS A 147 12.74 35.38 -11.43
N THR A 148 13.54 34.62 -10.68
CA THR A 148 14.11 35.11 -9.43
C THR A 148 15.09 36.26 -9.76
N PRO A 149 14.92 37.46 -9.16
CA PRO A 149 15.70 38.64 -9.50
C PRO A 149 17.21 38.39 -9.46
N LYS A 150 17.95 38.99 -10.40
CA LYS A 150 19.42 38.87 -10.47
C LYS A 150 20.15 39.40 -9.23
N ARG A 151 19.50 40.30 -8.46
CA ARG A 151 20.02 40.83 -7.18
C ARG A 151 20.06 39.79 -6.06
N LYS A 152 19.29 38.71 -6.17
CA LYS A 152 19.41 37.58 -5.25
C LYS A 152 20.66 36.78 -5.59
N SER A 153 21.31 36.25 -4.56
CA SER A 153 22.50 35.42 -4.72
C SER A 153 22.21 34.28 -5.71
N ARG A 154 23.23 33.85 -6.45
CA ARG A 154 23.09 32.72 -7.40
C ARG A 154 22.54 31.47 -6.70
N ILE A 155 22.80 31.31 -5.40
CA ILE A 155 22.33 30.19 -4.56
C ILE A 155 20.82 30.27 -4.31
N GLU A 156 20.29 31.47 -4.01
CA GLU A 156 18.84 31.68 -3.81
C GLU A 156 18.01 31.37 -5.06
N ARG A 157 18.63 31.38 -6.24
CA ARG A 157 17.96 31.06 -7.51
C ARG A 157 17.88 29.55 -7.77
N VAL A 158 18.71 28.76 -7.10
CA VAL A 158 18.74 27.30 -7.25
C VAL A 158 17.54 26.71 -6.52
N ILE A 159 16.66 26.05 -7.27
CA ILE A 159 15.47 25.35 -6.77
C ILE A 159 15.64 23.83 -6.78
N GLY A 160 16.70 23.32 -7.42
CA GLY A 160 16.99 21.90 -7.39
C GLY A 160 18.41 21.57 -7.80
N VAL A 161 18.92 20.43 -7.33
CA VAL A 161 20.20 19.84 -7.71
C VAL A 161 19.93 18.51 -8.39
N ILE A 162 20.54 18.26 -9.54
CA ILE A 162 20.49 16.95 -10.20
C ILE A 162 21.68 16.15 -9.71
N ALA A 163 21.41 15.09 -8.97
CA ALA A 163 22.44 14.23 -8.41
C ALA A 163 22.02 12.77 -8.39
N ALA A 164 23.00 11.89 -8.44
CA ALA A 164 22.82 10.46 -8.32
C ALA A 164 22.36 10.12 -6.88
N ARG A 165 21.15 9.54 -6.73
CA ARG A 165 20.62 9.20 -5.39
C ARG A 165 19.87 7.88 -5.39
N LYS A 166 20.20 7.00 -4.44
CA LYS A 166 19.43 5.76 -4.18
C LYS A 166 18.00 6.07 -3.72
N ARG A 167 17.01 5.24 -4.06
CA ARG A 167 15.66 5.34 -3.48
C ARG A 167 15.67 4.69 -2.10
N LYS A 168 15.07 5.35 -1.11
CA LYS A 168 14.74 4.68 0.16
C LYS A 168 13.53 3.77 -0.09
N LYS A 169 13.57 2.53 0.41
CA LYS A 169 12.41 1.64 0.42
C LYS A 169 11.35 2.26 1.32
N LEU A 170 10.23 2.71 0.74
CA LEU A 170 9.16 3.37 1.49
C LEU A 170 8.20 2.37 2.13
N PHE A 171 7.99 1.22 1.48
CA PHE A 171 7.08 0.19 1.97
C PHE A 171 7.53 -1.18 1.48
N ASP A 172 7.38 -2.17 2.34
CA ASP A 172 7.65 -3.57 2.03
C ASP A 172 6.34 -4.33 2.05
N PHE A 173 5.75 -4.56 0.87
CA PHE A 173 4.42 -5.16 0.78
C PHE A 173 4.37 -6.53 1.45
N TYR A 174 5.29 -7.43 1.13
CA TYR A 174 5.29 -8.78 1.70
C TYR A 174 5.49 -8.77 3.21
N LYS A 175 6.48 -8.00 3.70
CA LYS A 175 6.76 -7.92 5.14
C LYS A 175 5.58 -7.33 5.92
N GLN A 176 4.96 -6.27 5.43
CA GLN A 176 3.85 -5.61 6.12
C GLN A 176 2.58 -6.44 6.07
N SER A 177 2.26 -7.02 4.91
CA SER A 177 1.12 -7.92 4.75
C SER A 177 1.27 -9.19 5.62
N SER A 178 2.48 -9.76 5.73
CA SER A 178 2.75 -10.88 6.66
C SER A 178 2.51 -10.47 8.11
N LYS A 179 3.05 -9.32 8.53
CA LYS A 179 2.85 -8.79 9.89
C LYS A 179 1.37 -8.65 10.23
N TYR A 180 0.58 -8.05 9.33
CA TYR A 180 -0.86 -7.88 9.55
C TYR A 180 -1.62 -9.20 9.56
N ALA A 181 -1.27 -10.15 8.69
CA ALA A 181 -1.86 -11.47 8.70
C ALA A 181 -1.60 -12.20 10.02
N THR A 182 -0.35 -12.19 10.52
CA THR A 182 -0.03 -12.78 11.82
C THR A 182 -0.81 -12.12 12.94
N GLN A 183 -0.92 -10.78 12.96
CA GLN A 183 -1.67 -10.06 13.98
C GLN A 183 -3.17 -10.33 13.96
N GLU A 184 -3.78 -10.39 12.78
CA GLU A 184 -5.22 -10.56 12.62
C GLU A 184 -5.68 -12.01 12.73
N PHE A 185 -4.81 -12.99 12.48
CA PHE A 185 -5.19 -14.40 12.52
C PHE A 185 -4.67 -15.18 13.73
N ASN A 186 -3.83 -14.59 14.58
CA ASN A 186 -3.22 -15.29 15.72
C ASN A 186 -4.20 -15.99 16.68
N ASN A 187 -5.42 -15.47 16.83
CA ASN A 187 -6.44 -15.99 17.74
C ASN A 187 -7.66 -16.55 17.00
N MET A 188 -7.55 -16.78 15.69
CA MET A 188 -8.62 -17.38 14.90
C MET A 188 -8.69 -18.88 15.19
N LYS A 189 -9.88 -19.37 15.52
CA LYS A 189 -10.12 -20.79 15.77
C LYS A 189 -10.36 -21.50 14.44
N GLY A 190 -9.59 -22.55 14.14
CA GLY A 190 -9.70 -23.33 12.90
C GLY A 190 -8.36 -23.40 12.15
N SER A 191 -8.35 -24.13 11.03
CA SER A 191 -7.16 -24.30 10.19
C SER A 191 -7.26 -23.42 8.95
N PHE A 192 -6.21 -22.65 8.68
CA PHE A 192 -6.09 -21.85 7.47
C PHE A 192 -4.66 -21.93 6.92
N THR A 193 -4.50 -21.66 5.64
CA THR A 193 -3.18 -21.59 5.01
C THR A 193 -3.00 -20.23 4.36
N PHE A 194 -1.88 -19.58 4.66
CA PHE A 194 -1.49 -18.33 4.04
C PHE A 194 -0.43 -18.59 2.97
N ARG A 195 -0.67 -18.12 1.74
CA ARG A 195 0.21 -18.35 0.58
C ARG A 195 0.50 -17.05 -0.14
N TRP A 196 1.71 -16.93 -0.68
CA TRP A 196 2.11 -15.86 -1.59
C TRP A 196 2.09 -16.40 -3.02
N ASN A 197 1.50 -15.63 -3.94
CA ASN A 197 1.48 -15.89 -5.37
C ASN A 197 2.17 -14.75 -6.11
#